data_AF-C2EWH2-F1
#
_entry.id   AF-C2EWH2-F1
#
_cell.length_a   1.000
_cell.length_b   1.000
_cell.length_c   1.000
_cell.angle_alpha   90.00
_cell.angle_beta   90.00
_cell.angle_gamma   90.00
#
_symmetry.space_group_name_H-M   'P 1'
#
loop_
_entity.id
_entity.type
_entity.pdbx_description
1 polymer ?
#
loop_
_entity_poly.entity_id
_entity_poly.type
_entity_poly.pdbx_seq_one_letter_code
_entity_poly.pdbx_strand_id
1 'polypeptide(L)'
;MNDVKVFSALVQKRTEGVQNYIFQCLQDNNPVIPEDKYIYKASFATEDSLVRTIEMKIEDGLLVFNSKQILDLPAGTYRLELWEMVDDVIHAIYPSDRDMKFRVLSNSLDLPTGKVSSLTLDEFKKEFDDIAKRVSTGQFDVPRFKTGKVESVSPDQPATVEMLTNEDGSVTINYKIPRGKDGKTWKPYIADDGYWHIKEDKGEDA
;
A
#
# COMPACT_ATOMS: atom_id res chain seq x y z
N MET A 1 41.22 10.98 14.32
CA MET A 1 40.35 9.98 13.67
C MET A 1 39.28 9.58 14.65
N ASN A 2 38.02 9.68 14.23
CA ASN A 2 36.88 9.32 15.06
C ASN A 2 36.56 7.84 14.82
N ASP A 3 36.39 7.07 15.88
CA ASP A 3 36.01 5.66 15.82
C ASP A 3 35.04 5.32 16.95
N VAL A 4 34.55 4.08 16.98
CA VAL A 4 33.62 3.63 18.00
C VAL A 4 33.94 2.22 18.44
N LYS A 5 33.98 2.03 19.75
CA LYS A 5 33.98 0.71 20.37
C LYS A 5 32.55 0.29 20.67
N VAL A 6 32.15 -0.84 20.12
CA VAL A 6 30.80 -1.40 20.30
C VAL A 6 30.84 -2.49 21.38
N PHE A 7 29.93 -2.44 22.34
CA PHE A 7 29.86 -3.43 23.43
C PHE A 7 28.84 -4.55 23.20
N SER A 8 27.99 -4.41 22.18
CA SER A 8 26.97 -5.39 21.79
C SER A 8 27.21 -5.87 20.37
N ALA A 9 26.85 -7.12 20.06
CA ALA A 9 26.80 -7.55 18.67
C ALA A 9 25.80 -6.69 17.90
N LEU A 10 26.18 -6.17 16.72
CA LEU A 10 25.33 -5.35 15.86
C LEU A 10 24.34 -6.22 15.04
N VAL A 11 23.56 -7.01 15.77
CA VAL A 11 22.54 -7.92 15.25
C VAL A 11 21.28 -7.71 16.08
N GLN A 12 20.14 -7.60 15.41
CA GLN A 12 18.81 -7.63 16.02
C GLN A 12 17.98 -8.70 15.32
N LYS A 13 17.29 -9.57 16.04
CA LYS A 13 16.21 -10.37 15.44
C LYS A 13 14.89 -9.62 15.56
N ARG A 14 14.11 -9.52 14.48
CA ARG A 14 12.81 -8.82 14.52
C ARG A 14 11.90 -9.44 15.58
N THR A 15 11.16 -8.60 16.29
CA THR A 15 10.22 -8.98 17.38
C THR A 15 10.86 -9.69 18.59
N GLU A 16 12.18 -9.90 18.60
CA GLU A 16 12.90 -10.30 19.80
C GLU A 16 12.89 -9.13 20.79
N GLY A 17 13.00 -9.47 22.08
CA GLY A 17 12.86 -8.53 23.18
C GLY A 17 13.76 -7.29 23.11
N VAL A 18 13.67 -6.52 24.18
CA VAL A 18 14.33 -5.22 24.27
C VAL A 18 15.83 -5.39 24.49
N GLN A 19 16.64 -4.97 23.52
CA GLN A 19 18.10 -4.97 23.61
C GLN A 19 18.62 -3.53 23.62
N ASN A 20 19.65 -3.27 24.42
CA ASN A 20 20.40 -2.02 24.37
C ASN A 20 21.68 -2.21 23.53
N TYR A 21 21.90 -1.27 22.63
CA TYR A 21 23.14 -1.15 21.87
C TYR A 21 23.95 -0.01 22.46
N ILE A 22 25.17 -0.34 22.89
CA ILE A 22 26.01 0.54 23.69
C ILE A 22 27.32 0.79 22.94
N PHE A 23 27.71 2.06 22.88
CA PHE A 23 28.82 2.55 22.07
C PHE A 23 29.68 3.52 22.89
N GLN A 24 31.00 3.34 22.83
CA GLN A 24 31.98 4.32 23.30
C GLN A 24 32.58 5.03 22.08
N CYS A 25 32.39 6.33 22.00
CA CYS A 25 33.10 7.16 21.02
C CYS A 25 34.60 7.20 21.35
N LEU A 26 35.42 7.12 20.31
CA LEU A 26 36.86 7.21 20.37
C LEU A 26 37.33 8.37 19.48
N GLN A 27 38.34 9.10 19.94
CA GLN A 27 39.09 10.05 19.13
C GLN A 27 40.57 9.71 19.25
N ASP A 28 41.20 9.41 18.11
CA ASP A 28 42.59 8.96 18.02
C ASP A 28 42.87 7.78 18.97
N ASN A 29 41.97 6.79 18.95
CA ASN A 29 41.93 5.59 19.81
C ASN A 29 41.74 5.84 21.32
N ASN A 30 41.54 7.08 21.75
CA ASN A 30 41.24 7.40 23.14
C ASN A 30 39.74 7.54 23.37
N PRO A 31 39.18 7.00 24.48
CA PRO A 31 37.78 7.20 24.82
C PRO A 31 37.41 8.68 24.95
N VAL A 32 36.27 9.05 24.36
CA VAL A 32 35.65 10.36 24.47
C VAL A 32 34.29 10.19 25.13
N ILE A 33 34.02 11.04 26.12
CA ILE A 33 32.73 11.12 26.81
C ILE A 33 31.83 12.06 25.99
N PRO A 34 30.68 11.59 25.46
CA PRO A 34 29.70 12.44 24.79
C PRO A 34 29.20 13.56 25.70
N GLU A 35 28.98 14.76 25.15
CA GLU A 35 28.52 15.92 25.93
C GLU A 35 27.01 16.12 25.79
N ASP A 36 26.29 16.31 26.91
CA ASP A 36 24.81 16.44 26.94
C ASP A 36 24.25 17.65 26.16
N LYS A 37 25.08 18.64 25.82
CA LYS A 37 24.69 19.79 24.99
C LYS A 37 24.52 19.44 23.51
N TYR A 38 24.99 18.27 23.07
CA TYR A 38 24.91 17.81 21.69
C TYR A 38 23.86 16.71 21.54
N ILE A 39 23.31 16.58 20.33
CA ILE A 39 22.37 15.49 20.00
C ILE A 39 23.14 14.40 19.28
N TYR A 40 22.99 13.17 19.71
CA TYR A 40 23.63 12.02 19.07
C TYR A 40 22.58 11.18 18.34
N LYS A 41 22.82 10.85 17.08
CA LYS A 41 21.91 10.04 16.26
C LYS A 41 22.59 8.78 15.75
N ALA A 42 21.91 7.65 15.82
CA ALA A 42 22.28 6.45 15.07
C ALA A 42 21.58 6.48 13.71
N SER A 43 22.36 6.38 12.64
CA SER A 43 21.93 6.43 11.26
C SER A 43 22.02 5.05 10.62
N PHE A 44 20.93 4.58 10.02
CA PHE A 44 20.84 3.29 9.34
C PHE A 44 20.61 3.52 7.86
N ALA A 45 21.56 3.11 7.02
CA ALA A 45 21.50 3.27 5.57
C ALA A 45 21.67 1.92 4.87
N THR A 46 21.03 1.74 3.72
CA THR A 46 21.42 0.72 2.74
C THR A 46 22.57 1.24 1.88
N GLU A 47 22.97 0.47 0.86
CA GLU A 47 24.00 0.92 -0.09
C GLU A 47 23.64 2.25 -0.76
N ASP A 48 22.36 2.43 -1.08
CA ASP A 48 21.89 3.52 -1.94
C ASP A 48 21.12 4.62 -1.20
N SER A 49 20.73 4.43 0.07
CA SER A 49 19.82 5.37 0.75
C SER A 49 19.89 5.32 2.26
N LEU A 50 19.70 6.50 2.87
CA LEU A 50 19.38 6.61 4.29
C LEU A 50 17.98 6.05 4.54
N VAL A 51 17.88 5.08 5.45
CA VAL A 51 16.61 4.41 5.78
C VAL A 51 15.98 5.02 7.03
N ARG A 52 16.78 5.25 8.07
CA ARG A 52 16.28 5.79 9.35
C ARG A 52 17.39 6.46 10.12
N THR A 53 17.02 7.46 10.91
CA THR A 53 17.82 8.00 12.00
C THR A 53 17.04 7.90 13.31
N ILE A 54 17.72 7.61 14.40
CA ILE A 54 17.15 7.62 15.76
C ILE A 54 18.05 8.39 16.69
N GLU A 55 17.46 9.11 17.64
CA GLU A 55 18.23 9.75 18.70
C GLU A 55 18.70 8.73 19.74
N MET A 56 19.94 8.88 20.15
CA MET A 56 20.59 8.08 21.17
C MET A 56 20.56 8.83 22.50
N LYS A 57 20.64 8.08 23.60
CA LYS A 57 20.82 8.62 24.94
C LYS A 57 22.28 8.52 25.36
N ILE A 58 22.68 9.41 26.25
CA ILE A 58 23.94 9.29 26.98
C ILE A 58 23.63 8.61 28.31
N GLU A 59 24.23 7.45 28.55
CA GLU A 59 24.13 6.71 29.81
C GLU A 59 25.54 6.32 30.25
N ASP A 60 25.95 6.72 31.47
CA ASP A 60 27.29 6.47 32.01
C ASP A 60 28.45 6.87 31.08
N GLY A 61 28.28 7.97 30.33
CA GLY A 61 29.27 8.46 29.36
C GLY A 61 29.37 7.62 28.09
N LEU A 62 28.38 6.80 27.80
CA LEU A 62 28.26 5.96 26.61
C LEU A 62 27.01 6.34 25.83
N LEU A 63 27.07 6.16 24.51
CA LEU A 63 25.89 6.32 23.67
C LEU A 63 25.08 5.02 23.66
N VAL A 64 23.78 5.13 23.90
CA VAL A 64 22.86 4.00 24.00
C VAL A 64 21.63 4.25 23.14
N PHE A 65 21.23 3.25 22.36
CA PHE A 65 19.87 3.18 21.84
C PHE A 65 19.25 1.82 22.12
N ASN A 66 17.93 1.82 22.13
CA ASN A 66 17.13 0.65 22.44
C ASN A 66 16.50 0.03 21.18
N SER A 67 16.46 -1.29 21.08
CA SER A 67 15.88 -1.98 19.93
C SER A 67 14.41 -1.64 19.66
N LYS A 68 13.66 -1.16 20.68
CA LYS A 68 12.31 -0.61 20.50
C LYS A 68 12.23 0.53 19.49
N GLN A 69 13.30 1.31 19.34
CA GLN A 69 13.37 2.43 18.42
C GLN A 69 13.55 1.99 16.95
N ILE A 70 13.78 0.70 16.70
CA ILE A 70 14.05 0.14 15.37
C ILE A 70 13.20 -1.09 15.04
N LEU A 71 12.07 -1.30 15.73
CA LEU A 71 11.20 -2.49 15.54
C LEU A 71 10.61 -2.59 14.13
N ASP A 72 10.42 -1.45 13.48
CA ASP A 72 9.88 -1.30 12.14
C ASP A 72 10.94 -1.37 11.04
N LEU A 73 12.24 -1.46 11.39
CA LEU A 73 13.26 -1.70 10.37
C LEU A 73 13.01 -3.06 9.71
N PRO A 74 12.96 -3.11 8.36
CA PRO A 74 12.91 -4.37 7.63
C PRO A 74 14.09 -5.29 7.96
N ALA A 75 13.91 -6.59 7.71
CA ALA A 75 15.04 -7.51 7.77
C ALA A 75 16.04 -7.16 6.66
N GLY A 76 17.33 -7.11 6.98
CA GLY A 76 18.34 -6.62 6.06
C GLY A 76 19.70 -6.36 6.72
N THR A 77 20.65 -5.91 5.91
CA THR A 77 21.95 -5.42 6.37
C THR A 77 22.02 -3.93 6.11
N TYR A 78 22.41 -3.18 7.14
CA TYR A 78 22.50 -1.72 7.13
C TYR A 78 23.93 -1.30 7.42
N ARG A 79 24.37 -0.22 6.79
CA ARG A 79 25.46 0.62 7.28
C ARG A 79 24.94 1.42 8.46
N LEU A 80 25.70 1.40 9.56
CA LEU A 80 25.43 2.13 10.77
C LEU A 80 26.54 3.17 10.97
N GLU A 81 26.13 4.40 11.20
CA GLU A 81 26.98 5.52 11.62
C GLU A 81 26.38 6.18 12.85
N LEU A 82 27.24 6.73 13.71
CA LEU A 82 26.80 7.61 14.80
C LEU A 82 27.15 9.05 14.45
N TRP A 83 26.17 9.94 14.52
CA TRP A 83 26.32 11.35 14.19
C TRP A 83 26.20 12.19 15.46
N GLU A 84 27.18 13.04 15.70
CA GLU A 84 27.10 14.13 16.65
C GLU A 84 26.55 15.37 15.92
N MET A 85 25.45 15.90 16.42
CA MET A 85 24.72 17.01 15.83
C MET A 85 24.90 18.26 16.70
N VAL A 86 25.26 19.37 16.06
CA VAL A 86 25.32 20.71 16.64
C VAL A 86 24.44 21.61 15.79
N ASP A 87 23.40 22.20 16.38
CA ASP A 87 22.44 23.06 15.67
C ASP A 87 21.89 22.42 14.37
N ASP A 88 21.50 21.13 14.47
CA ASP A 88 21.01 20.30 13.36
C ASP A 88 21.99 20.03 12.20
N VAL A 89 23.27 20.39 12.36
CA VAL A 89 24.35 20.07 11.43
C VAL A 89 25.19 18.91 11.97
N ILE A 90 25.58 17.98 11.10
CA ILE A 90 26.52 16.92 11.46
C ILE A 90 27.89 17.56 11.74
N HIS A 91 28.31 17.55 13.00
CA HIS A 91 29.60 18.05 13.44
C HIS A 91 30.68 16.96 13.40
N ALA A 92 30.30 15.72 13.76
CA ALA A 92 31.19 14.57 13.72
C ALA A 92 30.44 13.27 13.36
N ILE A 93 31.15 12.36 12.70
CA ILE A 93 30.68 11.02 12.33
C ILE A 93 31.62 9.98 12.95
N TYR A 94 31.04 8.91 13.50
CA TYR A 94 31.75 7.80 14.12
C TYR A 94 31.27 6.45 13.54
N PRO A 95 32.17 5.60 13.00
CA PRO A 95 33.55 5.91 12.62
C PRO A 95 33.64 6.90 11.45
N SER A 96 34.75 7.64 11.36
CA SER A 96 34.96 8.60 10.26
C SER A 96 35.52 7.98 8.97
N ASP A 97 36.01 6.75 9.01
CA ASP A 97 36.82 6.13 7.94
C ASP A 97 36.29 4.78 7.45
N ARG A 98 35.23 4.25 8.08
CA ARG A 98 34.65 2.95 7.76
C ARG A 98 33.19 2.86 8.18
N ASP A 99 32.46 1.94 7.55
CA ASP A 99 31.10 1.62 7.94
C ASP A 99 31.04 0.56 9.03
N MET A 100 30.10 0.70 9.98
CA MET A 100 29.67 -0.42 10.80
C MET A 100 28.54 -1.17 10.10
N LYS A 101 28.51 -2.50 10.20
CA LYS A 101 27.42 -3.32 9.66
C LYS A 101 26.45 -3.73 10.76
N PHE A 102 25.21 -3.29 10.66
CA PHE A 102 24.11 -3.69 11.53
C PHE A 102 23.16 -4.63 10.78
N ARG A 103 22.86 -5.80 11.35
CA ARG A 103 22.00 -6.80 10.70
C ARG A 103 20.69 -6.95 11.45
N VAL A 104 19.58 -6.76 10.74
CA VAL A 104 18.25 -7.11 11.22
C VAL A 104 17.87 -8.45 10.62
N LEU A 105 17.78 -9.49 11.45
CA LEU A 105 17.39 -10.84 11.05
C LEU A 105 15.87 -10.98 11.05
N SER A 106 15.35 -11.73 10.09
CA SER A 106 13.95 -12.12 10.08
C SER A 106 13.60 -13.04 11.26
N ASN A 107 12.35 -12.98 11.70
CA ASN A 107 11.73 -13.90 12.64
C ASN A 107 10.87 -14.94 11.90
N SER A 108 10.67 -16.11 12.49
CA SER A 108 9.71 -17.11 11.99
C SER A 108 8.25 -16.66 12.05
N LEU A 109 7.94 -15.65 12.88
CA LEU A 109 6.66 -14.94 12.91
C LEU A 109 6.59 -13.79 11.92
N ASP A 110 7.73 -13.37 11.35
CA ASP A 110 7.66 -12.49 10.20
C ASP A 110 6.97 -13.30 9.11
N LEU A 111 5.90 -12.74 8.56
CA LEU A 111 5.28 -13.29 7.36
C LEU A 111 6.42 -13.66 6.42
N PRO A 112 6.47 -14.90 5.88
CA PRO A 112 7.46 -15.22 4.89
C PRO A 112 7.37 -14.09 3.85
N THR A 113 8.49 -13.45 3.56
CA THR A 113 8.65 -12.74 2.29
C THR A 113 8.65 -13.81 1.18
N GLY A 114 7.56 -14.54 1.08
CA GLY A 114 7.26 -15.58 0.13
C GLY A 114 6.15 -15.01 -0.72
N LYS A 115 6.52 -14.42 -1.87
CA LYS A 115 5.61 -13.89 -2.89
C LYS A 115 4.78 -12.66 -2.51
N VAL A 116 5.37 -11.68 -1.83
CA VAL A 116 5.05 -10.30 -2.22
C VAL A 116 6.04 -10.00 -3.33
N SER A 117 5.57 -9.91 -4.58
CA SER A 117 6.35 -9.33 -5.67
C SER A 117 7.01 -8.07 -5.12
N SER A 118 8.34 -7.98 -5.18
CA SER A 118 9.05 -6.79 -4.75
C SER A 118 8.64 -5.65 -5.68
N LEU A 119 7.52 -4.99 -5.39
CA LEU A 119 7.18 -3.75 -6.05
C LEU A 119 8.24 -2.73 -5.61
N THR A 120 9.02 -2.28 -6.57
CA THR A 120 9.83 -1.07 -6.43
C THR A 120 8.92 0.13 -6.10
N LEU A 121 9.48 1.19 -5.52
CA LEU A 121 8.72 2.42 -5.24
C LEU A 121 8.03 2.97 -6.50
N ASP A 122 8.64 2.76 -7.66
CA ASP A 122 8.10 3.16 -8.96
C ASP A 122 6.93 2.28 -9.40
N GLU A 123 7.00 0.98 -9.17
CA GLU A 123 5.86 0.07 -9.40
C GLU A 123 4.72 0.38 -8.42
N PHE A 124 5.02 0.68 -7.15
CA PHE A 124 4.00 1.08 -6.18
C PHE A 124 3.30 2.37 -6.60
N LYS A 125 4.07 3.40 -7.01
CA LYS A 125 3.50 4.64 -7.56
C LYS A 125 2.65 4.37 -8.79
N LYS A 126 3.10 3.51 -9.69
CA LYS A 126 2.34 3.14 -10.88
C LYS A 126 0.99 2.50 -10.52
N GLU A 127 0.99 1.50 -9.63
CA GLU A 127 -0.26 0.86 -9.18
C GLU A 127 -1.17 1.85 -8.44
N PHE A 128 -0.60 2.72 -7.60
CA PHE A 128 -1.35 3.76 -6.90
C PHE A 128 -1.95 4.79 -7.85
N ASP A 129 -1.18 5.26 -8.83
CA ASP A 129 -1.62 6.21 -9.85
C ASP A 129 -2.70 5.61 -10.76
N ASP A 130 -2.58 4.32 -11.11
CA ASP A 130 -3.59 3.60 -11.88
C ASP A 130 -4.89 3.45 -11.08
N ILE A 131 -4.81 3.16 -9.78
CA ILE A 131 -5.98 3.15 -8.88
C ILE A 131 -6.60 4.56 -8.78
N ALA A 132 -5.78 5.59 -8.54
CA ALA A 132 -6.24 6.97 -8.43
C ALA A 132 -6.90 7.47 -9.72
N LYS A 133 -6.35 7.11 -10.89
CA LYS A 133 -6.97 7.36 -12.20
C LYS A 133 -8.31 6.64 -12.35
N ARG A 134 -8.41 5.36 -11.98
CA ARG A 134 -9.66 4.60 -12.08
C ARG A 134 -10.76 5.19 -11.21
N VAL A 135 -10.42 5.63 -9.99
CA VAL A 135 -11.35 6.28 -9.07
C VAL A 135 -11.76 7.67 -9.57
N SER A 136 -10.81 8.50 -10.01
CA SER A 136 -11.09 9.87 -10.48
C SER A 136 -11.85 9.93 -11.80
N THR A 137 -11.68 8.94 -12.68
CA THR A 137 -12.39 8.85 -13.97
C THR A 137 -13.70 8.06 -13.88
N GLY A 138 -14.01 7.45 -12.74
CA GLY A 138 -15.15 6.55 -12.59
C GLY A 138 -15.07 5.29 -13.45
N GLN A 139 -13.90 4.95 -14.00
CA GLN A 139 -13.64 3.69 -14.70
C GLN A 139 -13.46 2.56 -13.69
N PHE A 140 -14.59 2.18 -13.10
CA PHE A 140 -14.74 0.83 -12.58
C PHE A 140 -15.11 -0.08 -13.76
N ASP A 141 -14.57 -1.30 -13.80
CA ASP A 141 -15.09 -2.39 -14.63
C ASP A 141 -16.46 -2.84 -14.07
N VAL A 142 -17.38 -1.90 -13.86
CA VAL A 142 -18.78 -2.21 -13.66
C VAL A 142 -19.31 -2.70 -15.01
N PRO A 143 -20.07 -3.80 -15.06
CA PRO A 143 -20.68 -4.24 -16.29
C PRO A 143 -21.50 -3.08 -16.86
N ARG A 144 -21.07 -2.53 -17.99
CA ARG A 144 -21.81 -1.48 -18.68
C ARG A 144 -22.99 -2.17 -19.35
N PHE A 145 -24.14 -2.14 -18.72
CA PHE A 145 -25.37 -2.67 -19.32
C PHE A 145 -25.86 -1.70 -20.40
N LYS A 146 -26.04 -2.22 -21.60
CA LYS A 146 -26.71 -1.52 -22.70
C LYS A 146 -28.07 -2.17 -22.94
N THR A 147 -29.09 -1.36 -23.19
CA THR A 147 -30.40 -1.86 -23.63
C THR A 147 -30.26 -2.39 -25.05
N GLY A 148 -30.55 -3.67 -25.26
CA GLY A 148 -30.59 -4.29 -26.59
C GLY A 148 -31.93 -4.12 -27.29
N LYS A 149 -32.13 -4.87 -28.38
CA LYS A 149 -33.39 -4.89 -29.13
C LYS A 149 -34.48 -5.54 -28.28
N VAL A 150 -35.65 -4.91 -28.23
CA VAL A 150 -36.89 -5.52 -27.78
C VAL A 150 -37.67 -5.98 -29.00
N GLU A 151 -37.89 -7.28 -29.13
CA GLU A 151 -38.60 -7.90 -30.23
C GLU A 151 -39.91 -8.50 -29.75
N SER A 152 -40.99 -8.23 -30.49
CA SER A 152 -42.30 -8.76 -30.18
C SER A 152 -42.55 -10.03 -30.99
N VAL A 153 -42.77 -11.15 -30.31
CA VAL A 153 -42.90 -12.49 -30.91
C VAL A 153 -44.33 -13.03 -30.83
N SER A 154 -44.61 -14.18 -31.45
CA SER A 154 -45.96 -14.76 -31.46
C SER A 154 -46.41 -15.18 -30.05
N PRO A 155 -47.74 -15.24 -29.78
CA PRO A 155 -48.26 -15.55 -28.44
C PRO A 155 -47.87 -16.92 -27.88
N ASP A 156 -47.57 -17.88 -28.76
CA ASP A 156 -47.22 -19.24 -28.39
C ASP A 156 -45.71 -19.45 -28.23
N GLN A 157 -44.89 -18.44 -28.54
CA GLN A 157 -43.45 -18.47 -28.26
C GLN A 157 -43.20 -18.04 -26.80
N PRO A 158 -42.25 -18.66 -26.08
CA PRO A 158 -41.90 -18.23 -24.72
C PRO A 158 -41.15 -16.90 -24.72
N ALA A 159 -41.27 -16.15 -23.62
CA ALA A 159 -40.42 -14.98 -23.40
C ALA A 159 -38.96 -15.42 -23.18
N THR A 160 -38.02 -14.72 -23.82
CA THR A 160 -36.59 -15.02 -23.67
C THR A 160 -35.76 -13.77 -23.46
N VAL A 161 -34.70 -13.90 -22.68
CA VAL A 161 -33.67 -12.89 -22.49
C VAL A 161 -32.37 -13.42 -23.04
N GLU A 162 -31.67 -12.63 -23.85
CA GLU A 162 -30.34 -12.95 -24.37
C GLU A 162 -29.34 -11.90 -23.93
N MET A 163 -28.24 -12.33 -23.31
CA MET A 163 -27.15 -11.47 -22.88
C MET A 163 -25.95 -11.67 -23.80
N LEU A 164 -25.50 -10.59 -24.44
CA LEU A 164 -24.34 -10.60 -25.32
C LEU A 164 -23.23 -9.76 -24.68
N THR A 165 -22.06 -10.37 -24.48
CA THR A 165 -20.85 -9.64 -24.08
C THR A 165 -20.21 -9.08 -25.35
N ASN A 166 -20.12 -7.76 -25.43
CA ASN A 166 -19.53 -7.07 -26.58
C ASN A 166 -17.99 -7.03 -26.46
N GLU A 167 -17.31 -6.78 -27.58
CA GLU A 167 -15.84 -6.65 -27.62
C GLU A 167 -15.29 -5.55 -26.69
N ASP A 168 -16.11 -4.52 -26.39
CA ASP A 168 -15.78 -3.42 -25.48
C ASP A 168 -16.03 -3.74 -23.99
N GLY A 169 -16.38 -4.98 -23.66
CA GLY A 169 -16.68 -5.44 -22.29
C GLY A 169 -18.05 -5.02 -21.76
N SER A 170 -18.88 -4.33 -22.56
CA SER A 170 -20.28 -4.05 -22.18
C SER A 170 -21.19 -5.27 -22.39
N VAL A 171 -22.27 -5.37 -21.62
CA VAL A 171 -23.28 -6.42 -21.75
C VAL A 171 -24.55 -5.84 -22.36
N THR A 172 -24.94 -6.32 -23.54
CA THR A 172 -26.22 -5.98 -24.18
C THR A 172 -27.29 -6.99 -23.76
N ILE A 173 -28.44 -6.53 -23.27
CA ILE A 173 -29.58 -7.38 -22.91
C ILE A 173 -30.69 -7.22 -23.97
N ASN A 174 -30.95 -8.27 -24.75
CA ASN A 174 -32.05 -8.33 -25.72
C ASN A 174 -33.25 -9.06 -25.10
N TYR A 175 -34.46 -8.61 -25.45
CA TYR A 175 -35.71 -9.20 -24.96
C TYR A 175 -36.57 -9.66 -26.13
N LYS A 176 -37.09 -10.90 -26.06
CA LYS A 176 -38.20 -11.36 -26.90
C LYS A 176 -39.44 -11.50 -26.04
N ILE A 177 -40.46 -10.70 -26.35
CA ILE A 177 -41.69 -10.59 -25.56
C ILE A 177 -42.86 -11.10 -26.41
N PRO A 178 -43.56 -12.18 -25.98
CA PRO A 178 -44.73 -12.70 -26.68
C PRO A 178 -45.88 -11.70 -26.67
N ARG A 179 -46.61 -11.61 -27.79
CA ARG A 179 -47.85 -10.82 -27.87
C ARG A 179 -48.99 -11.53 -27.15
N GLY A 180 -50.03 -10.77 -26.75
CA GLY A 180 -51.26 -11.36 -26.25
C GLY A 180 -51.91 -12.28 -27.29
N LYS A 181 -52.53 -13.39 -26.85
CA LYS A 181 -53.22 -14.37 -27.72
C LYS A 181 -54.35 -13.77 -28.55
N ASP A 182 -54.82 -12.60 -28.16
CA ASP A 182 -55.86 -11.80 -28.79
C ASP A 182 -55.35 -10.85 -29.89
N GLY A 183 -54.03 -10.85 -30.17
CA GLY A 183 -53.42 -9.95 -31.15
C GLY A 183 -53.35 -8.49 -30.70
N LYS A 184 -53.73 -8.20 -29.45
CA LYS A 184 -53.76 -6.85 -28.90
C LYS A 184 -52.36 -6.44 -28.45
N THR A 185 -52.02 -5.18 -28.74
CA THR A 185 -50.77 -4.56 -28.28
C THR A 185 -51.01 -4.01 -26.88
N TRP A 186 -50.07 -4.21 -25.96
CA TRP A 186 -50.17 -3.70 -24.60
C TRP A 186 -48.99 -2.76 -24.34
N LYS A 187 -49.26 -1.57 -23.81
CA LYS A 187 -48.24 -0.55 -23.52
C LYS A 187 -48.05 -0.40 -22.02
N PRO A 188 -46.80 -0.36 -21.53
CA PRO A 188 -46.53 -0.06 -20.14
C PRO A 188 -46.79 1.44 -19.86
N TYR A 189 -47.27 1.75 -18.66
CA TYR A 189 -47.47 3.12 -18.17
C TYR A 189 -47.25 3.20 -16.65
N ILE A 190 -46.99 4.40 -16.13
CA ILE A 190 -46.96 4.65 -14.68
C ILE A 190 -48.37 5.07 -14.26
N ALA A 191 -48.98 4.34 -13.33
CA ALA A 191 -50.30 4.67 -12.81
C ALA A 191 -50.22 5.70 -11.67
N ASP A 192 -51.37 6.18 -11.22
CA ASP A 192 -51.47 7.19 -10.15
C ASP A 192 -50.92 6.71 -8.80
N ASP A 193 -50.75 5.40 -8.64
CA ASP A 193 -50.10 4.78 -7.48
C ASP A 193 -48.56 4.82 -7.55
N GLY A 194 -47.99 5.32 -8.64
CA GLY A 194 -46.55 5.45 -8.87
C GLY A 194 -45.86 4.15 -9.31
N TYR A 195 -46.59 3.06 -9.53
CA TYR A 195 -46.05 1.78 -9.99
C TYR A 195 -46.21 1.62 -11.51
N TRP A 196 -45.44 0.68 -12.07
CA TRP A 196 -45.57 0.28 -13.48
C TRP A 196 -46.78 -0.65 -13.67
N HIS A 197 -47.66 -0.29 -14.59
CA HIS A 197 -48.81 -1.08 -15.00
C HIS A 197 -48.77 -1.33 -16.51
N ILE A 198 -49.53 -2.32 -16.97
CA ILE A 198 -49.66 -2.67 -18.39
C ILE A 198 -51.13 -2.54 -18.78
N LYS A 199 -51.44 -1.76 -19.81
CA LYS A 199 -52.80 -1.65 -20.37
C LYS A 199 -52.82 -1.91 -21.87
N GLU A 200 -53.97 -2.34 -22.36
CA GLU A 200 -54.21 -2.52 -23.78
C GLU A 200 -54.04 -1.18 -24.51
N ASP A 201 -53.23 -1.17 -25.56
CA ASP A 201 -53.06 -0.04 -26.48
C ASP A 201 -54.24 -0.03 -27.43
N LYS A 202 -55.27 0.77 -27.10
CA LYS A 202 -56.50 0.85 -27.89
C LYS A 202 -56.35 1.65 -29.20
N GLY A 203 -55.17 2.24 -29.45
CA GLY A 203 -55.00 3.25 -30.50
C GLY A 203 -55.76 4.53 -30.16
N GLU A 204 -55.21 5.70 -30.49
CA GLU A 204 -56.01 6.92 -30.49
C GLU A 204 -56.95 6.87 -31.70
N ASP A 205 -58.13 6.28 -31.49
CA ASP A 205 -59.44 6.65 -32.05
C ASP A 205 -60.47 5.57 -31.70
N ALA A 206 -61.05 5.67 -30.49
CA ALA A 206 -62.37 5.16 -30.11
C ALA A 206 -62.89 5.89 -28.87
#